data_AF-A0AAV9SZM5-F1
#
_entry.id   AF-A0AAV9SZM5-F1
#
_cell.length_a   1.000
_cell.length_b   1.000
_cell.length_c   1.000
_cell.angle_alpha   90.00
_cell.angle_beta   90.00
_cell.angle_gamma   90.00
#
_symmetry.space_group_name_H-M   'P 1'
#
loop_
_entity.id
_entity.type
_entity.pdbx_description
1 polymer ?
#
loop_
_entity_poly.entity_id
_entity_poly.type
_entity_poly.pdbx_seq_one_letter_code
_entity_poly.pdbx_strand_id
1 'polypeptide(L)'
;MSDVWEKLKLVLLKIWGQTSRRMRVTGAFVLFLGVSVWLSLPTIKTMTVPQISLEYPHSPYNHSKVALLVENRANPILAPLMLHFISVVPPDWRFRFMGSVESVKFINQSVAIREQVAAGKLDLTYIPSNMSTAGQEMISRFLTNLWLYETVLQPAEWLLVFQTDSILCANSKQNINDYLEYDWIGAPWNPGGRWGGNGGLSIRRVSAMIDILRHQKRVDGSEPEDVWLAERLAHRPGSKVANGTVSLTFSGEMHSGEGAKVNKGGENATLEAAAKGELVTGIDDHREGFYEPMGYHTGGSGIWLHGPIWGTPALRKHIWEYCPEVKITLAMDAAKYVPGNCNANWKRGLESTESEAGAEIDSEVEADEDEADSQYPFGTEVIEGREYPKLPPSLMAW
;
A
#
# COMPACT_ATOMS: atom_id res chain seq x y z
N MET A 1 -24.11 -41.73 -57.62
CA MET A 1 -23.47 -40.44 -57.23
C MET A 1 -22.75 -39.75 -58.39
N SER A 2 -22.12 -40.47 -59.34
CA SER A 2 -21.45 -39.88 -60.51
C SER A 2 -22.39 -39.14 -61.49
N ASP A 3 -23.58 -39.68 -61.76
CA ASP A 3 -24.54 -39.09 -62.72
C ASP A 3 -25.17 -37.78 -62.23
N VAL A 4 -25.34 -37.62 -60.91
CA VAL A 4 -25.84 -36.37 -60.30
C VAL A 4 -24.77 -35.28 -60.41
N TRP A 5 -23.49 -35.65 -60.26
CA TRP A 5 -22.38 -34.72 -60.33
C TRP A 5 -22.15 -34.19 -61.75
N GLU A 6 -22.28 -35.05 -62.76
CA GLU A 6 -22.19 -34.64 -64.17
C GLU A 6 -23.35 -33.73 -64.58
N LYS A 7 -24.58 -34.04 -64.14
CA LYS A 7 -25.74 -33.15 -64.36
C LYS A 7 -25.57 -31.80 -63.67
N LEU A 8 -25.01 -31.78 -62.46
CA LEU A 8 -24.73 -30.55 -61.73
C LEU A 8 -23.67 -29.69 -62.43
N LYS A 9 -22.58 -30.30 -62.92
CA LYS A 9 -21.55 -29.62 -63.71
C LYS A 9 -22.13 -28.98 -64.98
N LEU A 10 -22.97 -29.70 -65.71
CA LEU A 10 -23.61 -29.20 -66.92
C LEU A 10 -24.51 -28.00 -66.64
N VAL A 11 -25.27 -28.04 -65.54
CA VAL A 11 -26.10 -26.90 -65.09
C VAL A 11 -25.23 -25.70 -64.72
N LEU A 12 -24.15 -25.90 -63.96
CA LEU A 12 -23.23 -24.83 -63.57
C LEU A 12 -22.53 -24.20 -64.77
N LEU A 13 -22.09 -25.00 -65.74
CA LEU A 13 -21.46 -24.50 -66.97
C LEU A 13 -22.44 -23.72 -67.85
N LYS A 14 -23.71 -24.15 -67.92
CA LYS A 14 -24.75 -23.46 -68.67
C LYS A 14 -25.11 -22.11 -68.04
N ILE A 15 -25.20 -22.05 -66.71
CA ILE A 15 -25.40 -20.81 -65.95
C ILE A 15 -24.18 -19.89 -66.10
N TRP A 16 -22.96 -20.44 -66.08
CA TRP A 16 -21.73 -19.68 -66.29
C TRP A 16 -21.70 -19.04 -67.68
N GLY A 17 -22.08 -19.77 -68.73
CA GLY A 17 -22.16 -19.25 -70.10
C GLY A 17 -23.17 -18.12 -70.30
N GLN A 18 -24.23 -18.07 -69.49
CA GLN A 18 -25.29 -17.03 -69.57
C GLN A 18 -25.01 -15.78 -68.72
N THR A 19 -23.94 -15.77 -67.93
CA THR A 19 -23.61 -14.63 -67.05
C THR A 19 -22.62 -13.67 -67.70
N SER A 20 -22.91 -12.37 -67.67
CA SER A 20 -22.01 -11.34 -68.18
C SER A 20 -20.79 -11.16 -67.26
N ARG A 21 -19.68 -10.63 -67.80
CA ARG A 21 -18.45 -10.35 -67.03
C ARG A 21 -18.72 -9.49 -65.78
N ARG A 22 -19.65 -8.54 -65.86
CA ARG A 22 -20.05 -7.68 -64.73
C ARG A 22 -20.75 -8.48 -63.62
N MET A 23 -21.67 -9.38 -63.98
CA MET A 23 -22.36 -10.24 -63.01
C MET A 23 -21.40 -11.17 -62.27
N ARG A 24 -20.37 -11.68 -62.96
CA ARG A 24 -19.34 -12.53 -62.32
C ARG A 24 -18.48 -11.77 -61.32
N VAL A 25 -18.11 -10.53 -61.64
CA VAL A 25 -17.35 -9.66 -60.73
C VAL A 25 -18.19 -9.28 -59.51
N THR A 26 -19.46 -8.88 -59.71
CA THR A 26 -20.36 -8.58 -58.59
C THR A 26 -20.60 -9.81 -57.71
N GLY A 27 -20.80 -10.98 -58.31
CA GLY A 27 -20.96 -12.24 -57.57
C GLY A 27 -19.71 -12.60 -56.75
N ALA A 28 -18.52 -12.47 -57.34
CA ALA A 28 -17.26 -12.68 -56.62
C ALA A 28 -17.07 -11.69 -55.46
N PHE A 29 -17.48 -10.44 -55.66
CA PHE A 29 -17.39 -9.40 -54.62
C PHE A 29 -18.35 -9.66 -53.45
N VAL A 30 -19.59 -10.10 -53.74
CA VAL A 30 -20.57 -10.50 -52.72
C VAL A 30 -20.10 -11.73 -51.94
N LEU A 31 -19.51 -12.70 -52.63
CA LEU A 31 -18.98 -13.92 -52.01
C LEU A 31 -17.76 -13.60 -51.14
N PHE A 32 -16.87 -12.71 -51.60
CA PHE A 32 -15.75 -12.21 -50.81
C PHE A 32 -16.22 -11.44 -49.56
N LEU A 33 -17.23 -10.56 -49.69
CA LEU A 33 -17.82 -9.87 -48.55
C LEU A 33 -18.47 -10.84 -47.56
N GLY A 34 -19.21 -11.84 -48.05
CA GLY A 34 -19.83 -12.86 -47.21
C GLY A 34 -18.81 -13.70 -46.44
N VAL A 35 -17.73 -14.12 -47.11
CA VAL A 35 -16.62 -14.86 -46.47
C VAL A 35 -15.86 -13.98 -45.49
N SER A 36 -15.60 -12.72 -45.83
CA SER A 36 -14.92 -11.76 -44.93
C SER A 36 -15.74 -11.48 -43.68
N VAL A 37 -17.05 -11.28 -43.83
CA VAL A 37 -17.98 -11.12 -42.70
C VAL A 37 -18.01 -12.40 -41.87
N TRP A 38 -18.10 -13.57 -42.50
CA TRP A 38 -18.09 -14.86 -41.80
C TRP A 38 -16.79 -15.13 -41.02
N LEU A 39 -15.64 -14.74 -41.58
CA LEU A 39 -14.35 -14.83 -40.90
C LEU A 39 -14.17 -13.76 -39.82
N SER A 40 -14.84 -12.60 -39.93
CA SER A 40 -14.84 -11.54 -38.91
C SER A 40 -15.88 -11.72 -37.81
N LEU A 41 -16.88 -12.60 -38.01
CA LEU A 41 -17.79 -13.00 -36.96
C LEU A 41 -16.97 -13.70 -35.87
N PRO A 42 -17.18 -13.37 -34.58
CA PRO A 42 -16.36 -13.83 -33.47
C PRO A 42 -16.61 -15.31 -33.20
N THR A 43 -16.10 -16.17 -34.08
CA THR A 43 -16.09 -17.62 -33.96
C THR A 43 -14.67 -18.12 -33.66
N ILE A 44 -13.83 -17.24 -33.10
CA ILE A 44 -12.72 -17.68 -32.25
C ILE A 44 -13.40 -18.20 -30.98
N LYS A 45 -13.80 -19.47 -31.05
CA LYS A 45 -14.13 -20.25 -29.87
C LYS A 45 -12.96 -20.09 -28.91
N THR A 46 -13.27 -19.44 -27.81
CA THR A 46 -12.55 -19.46 -26.54
C THR A 46 -11.68 -20.71 -26.45
N MET A 47 -10.35 -20.54 -26.50
CA MET A 47 -9.46 -21.57 -25.98
C MET A 47 -9.90 -21.81 -24.54
N THR A 48 -10.48 -22.97 -24.28
CA THR A 48 -10.76 -23.45 -22.93
C THR A 48 -9.41 -23.74 -22.29
N VAL A 49 -8.80 -22.69 -21.74
CA VAL A 49 -7.69 -22.84 -20.80
C VAL A 49 -8.27 -23.66 -19.64
N PRO A 50 -7.68 -24.80 -19.26
CA PRO A 50 -8.15 -25.55 -18.12
C PRO A 50 -8.08 -24.64 -16.89
N GLN A 51 -9.24 -24.20 -16.40
CA GLN A 51 -9.32 -23.54 -15.11
C GLN A 51 -9.19 -24.62 -14.04
N ILE A 52 -8.05 -24.62 -13.36
CA ILE A 52 -7.85 -25.43 -12.16
C ILE A 52 -8.55 -24.67 -11.02
N SER A 53 -9.73 -25.14 -10.60
CA SER A 53 -10.36 -24.68 -9.36
C SER A 53 -9.83 -25.55 -8.21
N LEU A 54 -8.97 -24.97 -7.38
CA LEU A 54 -8.53 -25.61 -6.14
C LEU A 54 -9.59 -25.35 -5.07
N GLU A 55 -10.41 -26.35 -4.76
CA GLU A 55 -11.30 -26.32 -3.59
C GLU A 55 -10.46 -26.56 -2.34
N TYR A 56 -9.97 -25.47 -1.75
CA TYR A 56 -9.38 -25.51 -0.42
C TYR A 56 -10.49 -25.70 0.64
N PRO A 57 -10.21 -26.33 1.79
CA PRO A 57 -11.10 -26.23 2.95
C PRO A 57 -11.41 -24.75 3.16
N HIS A 58 -12.69 -24.39 3.28
CA HIS A 58 -13.14 -22.99 3.26
C HIS A 58 -12.34 -22.17 4.29
N SER A 59 -11.34 -21.44 3.78
CA SER A 59 -10.55 -20.51 4.57
C SER A 59 -11.52 -19.42 5.03
N PRO A 60 -11.49 -19.01 6.31
CA PRO A 60 -12.29 -17.88 6.77
C PRO A 60 -11.82 -16.54 6.15
N TYR A 61 -10.70 -16.55 5.42
CA TYR A 61 -10.10 -15.37 4.80
C TYR A 61 -10.40 -15.26 3.31
N ASN A 62 -10.56 -14.02 2.87
CA ASN A 62 -10.77 -13.69 1.49
C ASN A 62 -9.44 -13.70 0.71
N HIS A 63 -9.30 -14.65 -0.22
CA HIS A 63 -8.09 -14.79 -1.04
C HIS A 63 -7.84 -13.63 -2.01
N SER A 64 -8.84 -12.76 -2.23
CA SER A 64 -8.69 -11.56 -3.05
C SER A 64 -8.02 -10.39 -2.30
N LYS A 65 -7.78 -10.49 -0.99
CA LYS A 65 -7.27 -9.40 -0.16
C LYS A 65 -6.02 -9.81 0.61
N VAL A 66 -4.91 -9.10 0.38
CA VAL A 66 -3.64 -9.39 1.04
C VAL A 66 -2.93 -8.12 1.50
N ALA A 67 -2.44 -8.13 2.74
CA ALA A 67 -1.54 -7.13 3.28
C ALA A 67 -0.10 -7.65 3.24
N LEU A 68 0.83 -6.86 2.74
CA LEU A 68 2.21 -7.24 2.47
C LEU A 68 3.18 -6.33 3.23
N LEU A 69 4.03 -6.95 4.04
CA LEU A 69 5.22 -6.33 4.63
C LEU A 69 6.47 -6.99 4.06
N VAL A 70 7.39 -6.18 3.55
CA VAL A 70 8.68 -6.63 3.01
C VAL A 70 9.81 -6.04 3.86
N GLU A 71 10.54 -6.87 4.60
CA GLU A 71 11.63 -6.41 5.47
C GLU A 71 12.74 -7.45 5.59
N ASN A 72 13.94 -7.05 5.16
CA ASN A 72 15.13 -7.90 5.14
C ASN A 72 15.89 -7.91 6.46
N ARG A 73 15.70 -6.91 7.32
CA ARG A 73 16.41 -6.77 8.59
C ARG A 73 15.63 -7.46 9.70
N ALA A 74 16.33 -8.24 10.53
CA ALA A 74 15.78 -8.68 11.80
C ALA A 74 15.60 -7.45 12.70
N ASN A 75 14.36 -7.00 12.90
CA ASN A 75 14.02 -5.82 13.67
C ASN A 75 13.02 -6.18 14.78
N PRO A 76 13.27 -5.81 16.05
CA PRO A 76 12.35 -6.05 17.18
C PRO A 76 10.90 -5.62 16.94
N ILE A 77 10.65 -4.61 16.12
CA ILE A 77 9.29 -4.12 15.86
C ILE A 77 8.47 -5.02 14.94
N LEU A 78 9.09 -5.99 14.24
CA LEU A 78 8.41 -6.80 13.23
C LEU A 78 7.18 -7.54 13.75
N ALA A 79 7.33 -8.23 14.89
CA ALA A 79 6.24 -8.98 15.50
C ALA A 79 5.11 -8.05 16.02
N PRO A 80 5.39 -7.03 16.86
CA PRO A 80 4.33 -6.14 17.33
C PRO A 80 3.65 -5.36 16.20
N LEU A 81 4.40 -4.89 15.20
CA LEU A 81 3.84 -4.18 14.04
C LEU A 81 2.90 -5.09 13.23
N MET A 82 3.35 -6.30 12.90
CA MET A 82 2.54 -7.26 12.15
C MET A 82 1.25 -7.62 12.90
N LEU A 83 1.36 -7.88 14.22
CA LEU A 83 0.20 -8.21 15.05
C LEU A 83 -0.78 -7.04 15.18
N HIS A 84 -0.27 -5.80 15.27
CA HIS A 84 -1.09 -4.59 15.26
C HIS A 84 -1.90 -4.50 13.97
N PHE A 85 -1.26 -4.58 12.81
CA PHE A 85 -1.97 -4.55 11.54
C PHE A 85 -2.99 -5.69 11.40
N ILE A 86 -2.65 -6.91 11.84
CA ILE A 86 -3.61 -8.04 11.87
C ILE A 86 -4.85 -7.72 12.72
N SER A 87 -4.70 -6.94 13.78
CA SER A 87 -5.80 -6.57 14.69
C SER A 87 -6.69 -5.43 14.18
N VAL A 88 -6.13 -4.48 13.42
CA VAL A 88 -6.85 -3.28 12.93
C VAL A 88 -7.45 -3.48 11.54
N VAL A 89 -6.75 -4.20 10.66
CA VAL A 89 -7.25 -4.49 9.32
C VAL A 89 -8.45 -5.44 9.41
N PRO A 90 -9.50 -5.27 8.57
CA PRO A 90 -10.68 -6.13 8.60
C PRO A 90 -10.33 -7.63 8.58
N PRO A 91 -11.08 -8.45 9.35
CA PRO A 91 -10.69 -9.82 9.68
C PRO A 91 -10.63 -10.77 8.48
N ASP A 92 -11.21 -10.40 7.34
CA ASP A 92 -11.18 -11.16 6.08
C ASP A 92 -9.85 -11.06 5.31
N TRP A 93 -8.99 -10.08 5.61
CA TRP A 93 -7.70 -9.91 4.92
C TRP A 93 -6.68 -10.97 5.31
N ARG A 94 -5.87 -11.45 4.37
CA ARG A 94 -4.67 -12.25 4.67
C ARG A 94 -3.44 -11.37 4.79
N PHE A 95 -2.43 -11.86 5.47
CA PHE A 95 -1.14 -11.18 5.63
C PHE A 95 -0.03 -12.01 5.02
N ARG A 96 0.96 -11.33 4.45
CA ARG A 96 2.19 -11.91 3.96
C ARG A 96 3.37 -11.10 4.42
N PHE A 97 4.32 -11.78 5.03
CA PHE A 97 5.62 -11.24 5.37
C PHE A 97 6.66 -11.82 4.42
N MET A 98 7.44 -10.96 3.77
CA MET A 98 8.58 -11.35 2.93
C MET A 98 9.87 -10.81 3.52
N GLY A 99 10.80 -11.69 3.91
CA GLY A 99 12.07 -11.27 4.48
C GLY A 99 13.25 -12.17 4.11
N SER A 100 14.42 -11.81 4.61
CA SER A 100 15.62 -12.65 4.59
C SER A 100 15.43 -13.88 5.49
N VAL A 101 16.35 -14.84 5.41
CA VAL A 101 16.34 -16.02 6.29
C VAL A 101 16.43 -15.59 7.76
N GLU A 102 17.24 -14.58 8.04
CA GLU A 102 17.45 -14.02 9.37
C GLU A 102 16.20 -13.30 9.88
N SER A 103 15.58 -12.48 9.02
CA SER A 103 14.38 -11.71 9.36
C SER A 103 13.16 -12.61 9.59
N VAL A 104 12.96 -13.61 8.72
CA VAL A 104 11.89 -14.61 8.89
C VAL A 104 12.11 -15.45 10.15
N LYS A 105 13.36 -15.88 10.41
CA LYS A 105 13.69 -16.59 11.64
C LYS A 105 13.39 -15.73 12.87
N PHE A 106 13.67 -14.43 12.81
CA PHE A 106 13.44 -13.49 13.90
C PHE A 106 11.94 -13.32 14.21
N ILE A 107 11.12 -12.94 13.24
CA ILE A 107 9.68 -12.73 13.46
C ILE A 107 8.97 -14.02 13.94
N ASN A 108 9.43 -15.18 13.46
CA ASN A 108 8.91 -16.50 13.84
C ASN A 108 9.22 -16.93 15.29
N GLN A 109 10.08 -16.19 16.02
CA GLN A 109 10.30 -16.44 17.45
C GLN A 109 9.07 -16.14 18.29
N SER A 110 8.23 -15.20 17.84
CA SER A 110 6.99 -14.83 18.53
C SER A 110 5.96 -15.97 18.46
N VAL A 111 5.45 -16.38 19.62
CA VAL A 111 4.35 -17.37 19.72
C VAL A 111 3.12 -16.85 18.99
N ALA A 112 2.76 -15.58 19.19
CA ALA A 112 1.59 -14.98 18.57
C ALA A 112 1.68 -14.98 17.03
N ILE A 113 2.87 -14.74 16.47
CA ILE A 113 3.10 -14.85 15.02
C ILE A 113 2.88 -16.29 14.55
N ARG A 114 3.42 -17.27 15.27
CA ARG A 114 3.24 -18.70 14.93
C ARG A 114 1.78 -19.13 14.96
N GLU A 115 0.98 -18.61 15.90
CA GLU A 115 -0.47 -18.87 15.93
C GLU A 115 -1.18 -18.27 14.72
N GLN A 116 -0.81 -17.05 14.28
CA GLN A 116 -1.38 -16.46 13.06
C GLN A 116 -0.99 -17.24 11.79
N VAL A 117 0.22 -17.81 11.77
CA VAL A 117 0.65 -18.71 10.69
C VAL A 117 -0.13 -20.02 10.72
N ALA A 118 -0.27 -20.64 11.89
CA ALA A 118 -1.03 -21.88 12.06
C ALA A 118 -2.51 -21.70 11.70
N ALA A 119 -3.08 -20.53 11.97
CA ALA A 119 -4.43 -20.16 11.57
C ALA A 119 -4.58 -19.91 10.05
N GLY A 120 -3.48 -19.78 9.30
CA GLY A 120 -3.48 -19.43 7.88
C GLY A 120 -3.73 -17.93 7.58
N LYS A 121 -3.74 -17.10 8.63
CA LYS A 121 -3.91 -15.63 8.54
C LYS A 121 -2.65 -14.97 7.99
N LEU A 122 -1.47 -15.46 8.37
CA LEU A 122 -0.17 -14.90 8.03
C LEU A 122 0.70 -15.94 7.30
N ASP A 123 1.22 -15.58 6.14
CA ASP A 123 2.23 -16.36 5.43
C ASP A 123 3.62 -15.75 5.65
N LEU A 124 4.58 -16.55 6.14
CA LEU A 124 5.99 -16.16 6.18
C LEU A 124 6.70 -16.73 4.95
N THR A 125 7.18 -15.86 4.06
CA THR A 125 7.90 -16.25 2.85
C THR A 125 9.23 -15.52 2.73
N TYR A 126 10.10 -16.05 1.88
CA TYR A 126 11.44 -15.51 1.69
C TYR A 126 11.50 -14.59 0.48
N ILE A 127 12.31 -13.55 0.58
CA ILE A 127 12.74 -12.79 -0.58
C ILE A 127 13.70 -13.69 -1.39
N PRO A 128 13.51 -13.83 -2.72
CA PRO A 128 14.41 -14.61 -3.56
C PRO A 128 15.87 -14.16 -3.41
N SER A 129 16.80 -15.11 -3.36
CA SER A 129 18.24 -14.84 -3.13
C SER A 129 18.89 -13.97 -4.22
N ASN A 130 18.26 -13.85 -5.38
CA ASN A 130 18.70 -12.99 -6.48
C ASN A 130 18.13 -11.57 -6.41
N MET A 131 17.36 -11.23 -5.37
CA MET A 131 16.79 -9.90 -5.16
C MET A 131 17.24 -9.33 -3.81
N SER A 132 17.35 -8.01 -3.75
CA SER A 132 17.58 -7.27 -2.51
C SER A 132 16.48 -6.24 -2.34
N THR A 133 16.21 -5.87 -1.09
CA THR A 133 15.35 -4.75 -0.71
C THR A 133 16.08 -3.75 0.19
N ALA A 134 17.41 -3.81 0.21
CA ALA A 134 18.23 -2.89 0.98
C ALA A 134 18.28 -1.52 0.29
N GLY A 135 17.64 -0.53 0.92
CA GLY A 135 17.59 0.85 0.43
C GLY A 135 16.46 1.12 -0.59
N GLN A 136 16.24 2.41 -0.86
CA GLN A 136 15.10 2.92 -1.63
C GLN A 136 15.03 2.37 -3.07
N GLU A 137 16.17 2.30 -3.77
CA GLU A 137 16.18 1.79 -5.15
C GLU A 137 15.90 0.29 -5.19
N MET A 138 16.46 -0.50 -4.26
CA MET A 138 16.27 -1.95 -4.28
C MET A 138 14.83 -2.34 -3.93
N ILE A 139 14.19 -1.67 -2.96
CA ILE A 139 12.76 -1.88 -2.70
C ILE A 139 11.92 -1.44 -3.90
N SER A 140 12.30 -0.34 -4.58
CA SER A 140 11.59 0.10 -5.78
C SER A 140 11.64 -0.95 -6.89
N ARG A 141 12.82 -1.54 -7.15
CA ARG A 141 12.97 -2.64 -8.12
C ARG A 141 12.13 -3.86 -7.75
N PHE A 142 12.10 -4.23 -6.46
CA PHE A 142 11.29 -5.34 -5.96
C PHE A 142 9.79 -5.10 -6.19
N LEU A 143 9.29 -3.91 -5.83
CA LEU A 143 7.88 -3.55 -5.94
C LEU A 143 7.44 -3.20 -7.38
N THR A 144 8.37 -3.02 -8.32
CA THR A 144 8.10 -3.00 -9.77
C THR A 144 8.34 -4.34 -10.48
N ASN A 145 8.50 -5.43 -9.74
CA ASN A 145 8.71 -6.75 -10.36
C ASN A 145 7.39 -7.43 -10.69
N LEU A 146 7.17 -7.76 -11.97
CA LEU A 146 5.95 -8.44 -12.44
C LEU A 146 5.70 -9.78 -11.71
N TRP A 147 6.76 -10.53 -11.38
CA TRP A 147 6.66 -11.81 -10.66
C TRP A 147 5.94 -11.67 -9.32
N LEU A 148 6.13 -10.55 -8.60
CA LEU A 148 5.47 -10.30 -7.33
C LEU A 148 3.94 -10.34 -7.51
N TYR A 149 3.42 -9.63 -8.51
CA TYR A 149 1.98 -9.50 -8.72
C TYR A 149 1.36 -10.71 -9.44
N GLU A 150 2.05 -11.25 -10.46
CA GLU A 150 1.53 -12.36 -11.27
C GLU A 150 1.70 -13.74 -10.64
N THR A 151 2.71 -13.93 -9.79
CA THR A 151 3.02 -15.24 -9.22
C THR A 151 2.79 -15.29 -7.72
N VAL A 152 3.35 -14.33 -6.97
CA VAL A 152 3.32 -14.38 -5.49
C VAL A 152 1.97 -13.93 -4.93
N LEU A 153 1.40 -12.88 -5.49
CA LEU A 153 0.18 -12.25 -4.96
C LEU A 153 -1.11 -12.83 -5.54
N GLN A 154 -1.08 -13.66 -6.58
CA GLN A 154 -2.29 -14.31 -7.08
C GLN A 154 -2.94 -15.22 -6.00
N PRO A 155 -4.28 -15.26 -5.90
CA PRO A 155 -5.30 -14.57 -6.71
C PRO A 155 -5.77 -13.23 -6.12
N ALA A 156 -4.93 -12.53 -5.34
CA ALA A 156 -5.30 -11.27 -4.73
C ALA A 156 -5.61 -10.21 -5.78
N GLU A 157 -6.65 -9.42 -5.53
CA GLU A 157 -7.02 -8.23 -6.31
C GLU A 157 -6.63 -6.96 -5.56
N TRP A 158 -6.76 -6.97 -4.23
CA TRP A 158 -6.42 -5.83 -3.37
C TRP A 158 -5.17 -6.13 -2.55
N LEU A 159 -4.19 -5.24 -2.69
CA LEU A 159 -2.93 -5.29 -1.96
C LEU A 159 -2.84 -4.07 -1.05
N LEU A 160 -2.70 -4.31 0.26
CA LEU A 160 -2.24 -3.30 1.22
C LEU A 160 -0.73 -3.46 1.37
N VAL A 161 0.06 -2.46 1.02
CA VAL A 161 1.49 -2.41 1.31
C VAL A 161 1.68 -1.54 2.54
N PHE A 162 2.45 -2.05 3.51
CA PHE A 162 2.89 -1.27 4.66
C PHE A 162 4.36 -1.57 4.95
N GLN A 163 5.08 -0.57 5.46
CA GLN A 163 6.49 -0.63 5.78
C GLN A 163 6.69 -0.58 7.29
N THR A 164 7.93 -0.74 7.73
CA THR A 164 8.28 -0.74 9.17
C THR A 164 8.05 0.60 9.85
N ASP A 165 7.85 1.65 9.05
CA ASP A 165 7.60 3.02 9.45
C ASP A 165 6.20 3.52 9.09
N SER A 166 5.23 2.62 8.93
CA SER A 166 3.82 2.99 8.85
C SER A 166 2.93 2.26 9.86
N ILE A 167 1.80 2.89 10.20
CA ILE A 167 0.84 2.40 11.20
C ILE A 167 -0.59 2.71 10.74
N LEU A 168 -1.55 1.87 11.15
CA LEU A 168 -2.97 2.18 11.10
C LEU A 168 -3.48 2.54 12.50
N CYS A 169 -4.36 3.52 12.60
CA CYS A 169 -4.86 4.00 13.89
C CYS A 169 -6.15 3.25 14.27
N ALA A 170 -6.15 2.54 15.40
CA ALA A 170 -7.31 1.74 15.83
C ALA A 170 -8.53 2.61 16.17
N ASN A 171 -8.31 3.88 16.52
CA ASN A 171 -9.36 4.87 16.81
C ASN A 171 -9.89 5.59 15.55
N SER A 172 -9.39 5.23 14.36
CA SER A 172 -9.89 5.74 13.09
C SER A 172 -11.35 5.31 12.89
N LYS A 173 -12.17 6.24 12.38
CA LYS A 173 -13.54 5.94 11.95
C LYS A 173 -13.60 5.28 10.57
N GLN A 174 -12.53 5.43 9.80
CA GLN A 174 -12.37 4.84 8.48
C GLN A 174 -11.65 3.51 8.59
N ASN A 175 -11.98 2.60 7.69
CA ASN A 175 -11.34 1.30 7.57
C ASN A 175 -10.74 1.13 6.17
N ILE A 176 -9.82 0.17 6.00
CA ILE A 176 -9.13 -0.01 4.73
C ILE A 176 -10.07 -0.39 3.57
N ASN A 177 -11.22 -1.02 3.86
CA ASN A 177 -12.18 -1.41 2.81
C ASN A 177 -12.85 -0.18 2.17
N ASP A 178 -12.88 0.97 2.85
CA ASP A 178 -13.47 2.22 2.35
C ASP A 178 -12.70 2.78 1.13
N TYR A 179 -11.47 2.29 0.89
CA TYR A 179 -10.58 2.76 -0.15
C TYR A 179 -10.35 1.75 -1.29
N LEU A 180 -11.03 0.59 -1.28
CA LEU A 180 -10.82 -0.48 -2.26
C LEU A 180 -11.32 -0.17 -3.68
N GLU A 181 -12.03 0.93 -3.85
CA GLU A 181 -12.39 1.44 -5.16
C GLU A 181 -11.22 2.05 -5.93
N TYR A 182 -10.12 2.41 -5.24
CA TYR A 182 -8.94 2.99 -5.85
C TYR A 182 -7.94 1.92 -6.29
N ASP A 183 -7.30 2.15 -7.43
CA ASP A 183 -6.18 1.37 -7.93
C ASP A 183 -4.86 1.76 -7.27
N TRP A 184 -4.79 3.00 -6.76
CA TRP A 184 -3.70 3.55 -5.97
C TRP A 184 -4.20 4.59 -4.98
N ILE A 185 -3.75 4.46 -3.74
CA ILE A 185 -3.83 5.49 -2.70
C ILE A 185 -2.64 5.34 -1.76
N GLY A 186 -2.07 6.46 -1.33
CA GLY A 186 -0.94 6.54 -0.39
C GLY A 186 -0.89 7.94 0.24
N ALA A 187 0.07 8.19 1.13
CA ALA A 187 0.19 9.49 1.81
C ALA A 187 0.50 10.62 0.79
N PRO A 188 -0.26 11.71 0.72
CA PRO A 188 -0.15 12.64 -0.40
C PRO A 188 1.14 13.47 -0.37
N TRP A 189 1.89 13.49 -1.47
CA TRP A 189 3.02 14.43 -1.63
C TRP A 189 2.55 15.88 -1.77
N ASN A 190 1.36 16.08 -2.34
CA ASN A 190 0.71 17.38 -2.51
C ASN A 190 -0.80 17.25 -2.24
N PRO A 191 -1.38 17.98 -1.27
CA PRO A 191 -2.83 17.96 -0.99
C PRO A 191 -3.71 18.36 -2.17
N GLY A 192 -3.21 19.21 -3.07
CA GLY A 192 -3.89 19.61 -4.31
C GLY A 192 -3.60 18.68 -5.50
N GLY A 193 -2.85 17.61 -5.28
CA GLY A 193 -2.48 16.65 -6.32
C GLY A 193 -3.69 15.91 -6.89
N ARG A 194 -3.69 15.66 -8.20
CA ARG A 194 -4.75 14.90 -8.87
C ARG A 194 -4.61 13.39 -8.68
N TRP A 195 -3.41 12.91 -8.35
CA TRP A 195 -3.06 11.51 -8.11
C TRP A 195 -1.81 11.43 -7.24
N GLY A 196 -1.45 10.22 -6.83
CA GLY A 196 -0.17 9.92 -6.21
C GLY A 196 -0.23 9.77 -4.70
N GLY A 197 0.97 9.70 -4.13
CA GLY A 197 1.21 9.53 -2.70
C GLY A 197 2.22 8.42 -2.42
N ASN A 198 2.88 8.54 -1.28
CA ASN A 198 3.93 7.67 -0.79
C ASN A 198 3.48 6.20 -0.73
N GLY A 199 4.32 5.29 -1.20
CA GLY A 199 4.05 3.86 -1.28
C GLY A 199 4.19 3.08 0.03
N GLY A 200 4.77 3.66 1.08
CA GLY A 200 5.10 3.01 2.35
C GLY A 200 3.90 2.70 3.26
N LEU A 201 2.76 3.36 3.03
CA LEU A 201 1.44 2.87 3.39
C LEU A 201 0.55 3.12 2.19
N SER A 202 0.11 2.06 1.50
CA SER A 202 -0.66 2.21 0.26
C SER A 202 -1.60 1.05 -0.04
N ILE A 203 -2.70 1.34 -0.73
CA ILE A 203 -3.50 0.30 -1.41
C ILE A 203 -3.17 0.31 -2.89
N ARG A 204 -3.01 -0.88 -3.45
CA ARG A 204 -2.69 -1.12 -4.86
C ARG A 204 -3.64 -2.17 -5.42
N ARG A 205 -4.21 -1.94 -6.59
CA ARG A 205 -4.99 -2.97 -7.31
C ARG A 205 -4.05 -3.87 -8.11
N VAL A 206 -4.01 -5.16 -7.76
CA VAL A 206 -3.07 -6.14 -8.34
C VAL A 206 -3.28 -6.29 -9.84
N SER A 207 -4.52 -6.41 -10.32
CA SER A 207 -4.82 -6.48 -11.75
C SER A 207 -4.31 -5.26 -12.53
N ALA A 208 -4.40 -4.06 -11.94
CA ALA A 208 -3.88 -2.83 -12.52
C ALA A 208 -2.34 -2.81 -12.56
N MET A 209 -1.69 -3.29 -11.50
CA MET A 209 -0.22 -3.40 -11.44
C MET A 209 0.30 -4.36 -12.52
N ILE A 210 -0.33 -5.53 -12.66
CA ILE A 210 0.02 -6.53 -13.68
C ILE A 210 -0.07 -5.94 -15.08
N ASP A 211 -1.16 -5.23 -15.38
CA ASP A 211 -1.37 -4.62 -16.69
C ASP A 211 -0.28 -3.60 -17.05
N ILE A 212 0.10 -2.74 -16.09
CA ILE A 212 1.20 -1.78 -16.29
C ILE A 212 2.53 -2.51 -16.51
N LEU A 213 2.87 -3.46 -15.63
CA LEU A 213 4.17 -4.12 -15.62
C LEU A 213 4.37 -5.10 -16.79
N ARG A 214 3.30 -5.53 -17.46
CA ARG A 214 3.38 -6.30 -18.71
C ARG A 214 3.80 -5.45 -19.91
N HIS A 215 3.40 -4.18 -19.93
CA HIS A 215 3.59 -3.29 -21.07
C HIS A 215 4.73 -2.29 -20.88
N GLN A 216 5.09 -2.00 -19.63
CA GLN A 216 6.06 -0.99 -19.26
C GLN A 216 7.00 -1.52 -18.19
N LYS A 217 8.24 -1.05 -18.21
CA LYS A 217 9.27 -1.40 -17.24
C LYS A 217 9.88 -0.12 -16.66
N ARG A 218 9.98 -0.04 -15.32
CA ARG A 218 10.74 1.03 -14.67
C ARG A 218 12.22 0.91 -14.99
N VAL A 219 12.88 2.05 -15.19
CA VAL A 219 14.33 2.10 -15.40
C VAL A 219 15.01 2.02 -14.03
N ASP A 220 16.02 1.16 -13.90
CA ASP A 220 16.76 1.04 -12.64
C ASP A 220 17.46 2.39 -12.32
N GLY A 221 17.38 2.82 -11.07
CA GLY A 221 17.93 4.10 -10.59
C GLY A 221 17.15 5.35 -11.01
N SER A 222 15.94 5.20 -11.58
CA SER A 222 15.06 6.31 -11.91
C SER A 222 14.22 6.75 -10.70
N GLU A 223 13.09 7.40 -10.93
CA GLU A 223 12.12 7.75 -9.89
C GLU A 223 11.71 6.53 -9.02
N PRO A 224 11.37 6.73 -7.74
CA PRO A 224 10.86 5.68 -6.85
C PRO A 224 9.62 4.96 -7.39
N GLU A 225 9.33 3.75 -6.90
CA GLU A 225 8.26 2.93 -7.48
C GLU A 225 6.87 3.55 -7.33
N ASP A 226 6.64 4.24 -6.22
CA ASP A 226 5.36 4.85 -5.91
C ASP A 226 5.04 6.00 -6.87
N VAL A 227 6.02 6.87 -7.13
CA VAL A 227 5.96 7.90 -8.17
C VAL A 227 5.71 7.26 -9.54
N TRP A 228 6.52 6.24 -9.88
CA TRP A 228 6.42 5.56 -11.16
C TRP A 228 5.04 4.93 -11.37
N LEU A 229 4.60 4.06 -10.45
CA LEU A 229 3.34 3.32 -10.56
C LEU A 229 2.13 4.25 -10.52
N ALA A 230 2.09 5.20 -9.59
CA ALA A 230 0.96 6.11 -9.46
C ALA A 230 0.77 6.97 -10.71
N GLU A 231 1.85 7.43 -11.33
CA GLU A 231 1.79 8.18 -12.59
C GLU A 231 1.24 7.32 -13.74
N ARG A 232 1.73 6.08 -13.90
CA ARG A 232 1.23 5.19 -14.97
C ARG A 232 -0.26 4.86 -14.78
N LEU A 233 -0.68 4.66 -13.52
CA LEU A 233 -2.09 4.43 -13.20
C LEU A 233 -2.94 5.66 -13.51
N ALA A 234 -2.48 6.86 -13.18
CA ALA A 234 -3.21 8.09 -13.46
C ALA A 234 -3.48 8.30 -14.96
N HIS A 235 -2.58 7.81 -15.83
CA HIS A 235 -2.73 7.86 -17.28
C HIS A 235 -3.39 6.63 -17.90
N ARG A 236 -3.67 5.58 -17.12
CA ARG A 236 -4.28 4.34 -17.60
C ARG A 236 -5.80 4.51 -17.77
N PRO A 237 -6.37 4.18 -18.95
CA PRO A 237 -7.81 4.26 -19.16
C PRO A 237 -8.60 3.41 -18.16
N GLY A 238 -9.62 4.00 -17.53
CA GLY A 238 -10.48 3.32 -16.56
C GLY A 238 -9.87 3.12 -15.17
N SER A 239 -8.62 3.56 -14.95
CA SER A 239 -8.01 3.51 -13.62
C SER A 239 -8.53 4.62 -12.72
N LYS A 240 -8.74 4.29 -11.44
CA LYS A 240 -9.18 5.25 -10.42
C LYS A 240 -8.07 5.45 -9.39
N VAL A 241 -7.40 6.60 -9.41
CA VAL A 241 -6.36 6.96 -8.45
C VAL A 241 -6.88 8.01 -7.48
N ALA A 242 -6.51 7.92 -6.20
CA ALA A 242 -6.94 8.89 -5.20
C ALA A 242 -6.27 10.26 -5.43
N ASN A 243 -7.05 11.32 -5.27
CA ASN A 243 -6.52 12.69 -5.26
C ASN A 243 -5.97 13.05 -3.87
N GLY A 244 -5.26 14.17 -3.76
CA GLY A 244 -4.64 14.58 -2.51
C GLY A 244 -5.63 14.74 -1.34
N THR A 245 -6.85 15.21 -1.61
CA THR A 245 -7.90 15.35 -0.57
C THR A 245 -8.32 14.02 0.02
N VAL A 246 -8.52 12.99 -0.81
CA VAL A 246 -8.86 11.64 -0.32
C VAL A 246 -7.64 10.97 0.32
N SER A 247 -6.46 11.15 -0.27
CA SER A 247 -5.21 10.63 0.29
C SER A 247 -4.91 11.18 1.70
N LEU A 248 -5.29 12.42 2.00
CA LEU A 248 -5.22 13.00 3.35
C LEU A 248 -6.12 12.25 4.35
N THR A 249 -7.25 11.68 3.94
CA THR A 249 -8.05 10.89 4.89
C THR A 249 -7.42 9.51 5.16
N PHE A 250 -6.59 9.03 4.23
CA PHE A 250 -5.96 7.71 4.25
C PHE A 250 -4.68 7.66 5.08
N SER A 251 -3.70 8.53 4.82
CA SER A 251 -2.42 8.50 5.52
C SER A 251 -1.80 9.89 5.71
N GLY A 252 -1.43 10.20 6.95
CA GLY A 252 -0.62 11.37 7.30
C GLY A 252 0.88 11.11 7.13
N GLU A 253 1.61 12.07 6.55
CA GLU A 253 3.08 12.06 6.47
C GLU A 253 3.63 13.48 6.51
N MET A 254 3.50 14.23 5.39
CA MET A 254 4.03 15.59 5.27
C MET A 254 2.99 16.67 5.52
N HIS A 255 1.73 16.40 5.18
CA HIS A 255 0.65 17.38 5.20
C HIS A 255 -0.45 16.97 6.16
N SER A 256 -1.00 17.95 6.88
CA SER A 256 -2.22 17.80 7.67
C SER A 256 -3.47 17.98 6.80
N GLY A 257 -4.51 17.22 7.09
CA GLY A 257 -5.82 17.35 6.46
C GLY A 257 -6.80 18.20 7.28
N GLU A 258 -8.08 18.09 6.95
CA GLU A 258 -9.15 18.76 7.70
C GLU A 258 -9.23 18.23 9.13
N GLY A 259 -9.38 19.14 10.09
CA GLY A 259 -9.54 18.78 11.50
C GLY A 259 -10.90 18.14 11.76
N ALA A 260 -10.95 17.20 12.71
CA ALA A 260 -12.17 16.52 13.07
C ALA A 260 -13.19 17.52 13.64
N LYS A 261 -14.48 17.31 13.31
CA LYS A 261 -15.58 18.18 13.73
C LYS A 261 -16.49 17.43 14.69
N VAL A 262 -16.58 17.95 15.90
CA VAL A 262 -17.46 17.47 16.95
C VAL A 262 -18.82 18.14 16.82
N ASN A 263 -19.88 17.36 16.94
CA ASN A 263 -21.25 17.85 16.87
C ASN A 263 -21.58 18.65 18.15
N LYS A 264 -21.71 19.98 18.03
CA LYS A 264 -21.85 20.96 19.13
C LYS A 264 -23.29 21.36 19.50
N GLY A 265 -24.33 20.84 18.83
CA GLY A 265 -25.70 21.12 19.31
C GLY A 265 -26.87 20.87 18.34
N GLY A 266 -27.80 20.05 18.82
CA GLY A 266 -29.13 19.72 18.30
C GLY A 266 -29.64 18.45 18.99
N GLU A 267 -30.91 18.05 18.85
CA GLU A 267 -31.50 16.82 19.46
C GLU A 267 -30.71 15.52 19.18
N ASN A 268 -29.67 15.57 18.34
CA ASN A 268 -28.72 14.50 18.01
C ASN A 268 -27.37 14.58 18.77
N ALA A 269 -27.16 15.45 19.76
CA ALA A 269 -26.02 15.34 20.69
C ALA A 269 -26.31 14.28 21.77
N THR A 270 -26.64 13.06 21.34
CA THR A 270 -27.12 11.96 22.19
C THR A 270 -26.18 10.76 22.10
N LEU A 271 -26.24 9.87 23.09
CA LEU A 271 -25.57 8.57 23.07
C LEU A 271 -25.93 7.76 21.80
N GLU A 272 -27.09 8.01 21.19
CA GLU A 272 -27.52 7.38 19.95
C GLU A 272 -26.73 7.86 18.72
N ALA A 273 -26.35 9.14 18.66
CA ALA A 273 -25.47 9.64 17.61
C ALA A 273 -24.04 9.11 17.77
N ALA A 274 -23.56 9.02 19.01
CA ALA A 274 -22.29 8.34 19.32
C ALA A 274 -22.33 6.86 18.90
N ALA A 275 -23.44 6.15 19.15
CA ALA A 275 -23.63 4.77 18.70
C ALA A 275 -23.67 4.63 17.16
N LYS A 276 -24.03 5.69 16.44
CA LYS A 276 -23.95 5.76 14.96
C LYS A 276 -22.56 6.18 14.46
N GLY A 277 -21.61 6.41 15.36
CA GLY A 277 -20.24 6.79 15.03
C GLY A 277 -20.04 8.28 14.78
N GLU A 278 -20.95 9.15 15.23
CA GLU A 278 -20.74 10.62 15.21
C GLU A 278 -19.83 11.06 16.37
N LEU A 279 -19.07 12.15 16.19
CA LEU A 279 -18.31 12.77 17.29
C LEU A 279 -19.24 13.63 18.12
N VAL A 280 -19.31 13.39 19.43
CA VAL A 280 -20.24 14.09 20.32
C VAL A 280 -19.51 14.92 21.36
N THR A 281 -20.10 16.08 21.67
CA THR A 281 -19.56 17.00 22.68
C THR A 281 -19.51 16.33 24.05
N GLY A 282 -18.46 16.57 24.83
CA GLY A 282 -18.22 16.03 26.17
C GLY A 282 -17.48 14.67 26.20
N ILE A 283 -17.42 13.95 25.07
CA ILE A 283 -16.64 12.71 24.93
C ILE A 283 -15.50 12.92 23.94
N ASP A 284 -15.81 13.47 22.76
CA ASP A 284 -14.88 13.63 21.65
C ASP A 284 -14.24 15.02 21.58
N ASP A 285 -14.39 15.86 22.61
CA ASP A 285 -13.91 17.26 22.59
C ASP A 285 -12.40 17.38 22.30
N HIS A 286 -11.63 16.38 22.70
CA HIS A 286 -10.18 16.27 22.44
C HIS A 286 -9.81 16.08 20.96
N ARG A 287 -10.80 15.78 20.11
CA ARG A 287 -10.63 15.54 18.66
C ARG A 287 -10.89 16.79 17.83
N GLU A 288 -11.65 17.75 18.38
CA GLU A 288 -12.06 18.96 17.66
C GLU A 288 -10.86 19.73 17.08
N GLY A 289 -10.89 19.94 15.77
CA GLY A 289 -9.89 20.73 15.05
C GLY A 289 -8.57 20.00 14.78
N PHE A 290 -8.40 18.76 15.23
CA PHE A 290 -7.19 17.98 14.99
C PHE A 290 -7.32 17.03 13.80
N TYR A 291 -6.22 16.81 13.10
CA TYR A 291 -6.16 15.95 11.92
C TYR A 291 -6.08 14.46 12.30
N GLU A 292 -7.00 13.66 11.76
CA GLU A 292 -7.20 12.25 12.11
C GLU A 292 -7.26 11.35 10.85
N PRO A 293 -6.11 11.05 10.21
CA PRO A 293 -6.06 10.11 9.08
C PRO A 293 -6.20 8.66 9.56
N MET A 294 -6.62 7.76 8.66
CA MET A 294 -6.73 6.33 8.96
C MET A 294 -5.39 5.72 9.43
N GLY A 295 -4.27 6.21 8.93
CA GLY A 295 -2.93 5.79 9.36
C GLY A 295 -1.88 6.87 9.20
N TYR A 296 -0.65 6.55 9.56
CA TYR A 296 0.51 7.41 9.37
C TYR A 296 1.63 6.65 8.67
N HIS A 297 2.38 7.37 7.84
CA HIS A 297 3.70 6.98 7.37
C HIS A 297 4.71 7.94 7.99
N THR A 298 5.49 7.46 8.94
CA THR A 298 6.46 8.23 9.72
C THR A 298 7.84 8.06 9.10
N GLY A 299 8.18 8.88 8.10
CA GLY A 299 9.38 8.70 7.28
C GLY A 299 10.64 8.32 8.08
N GLY A 300 11.27 7.21 7.70
CA GLY A 300 12.52 6.74 8.31
C GLY A 300 12.36 6.27 9.75
N SER A 301 11.20 5.71 10.10
CA SER A 301 10.85 5.33 11.48
C SER A 301 10.89 6.50 12.46
N GLY A 302 10.36 7.65 12.02
CA GLY A 302 10.29 8.87 12.84
C GLY A 302 11.56 9.73 12.83
N ILE A 303 12.50 9.47 11.91
CA ILE A 303 13.64 10.37 11.64
C ILE A 303 13.16 11.63 10.90
N TRP A 304 12.11 11.53 10.08
CA TRP A 304 11.59 12.62 9.26
C TRP A 304 10.13 12.90 9.64
N LEU A 305 9.94 13.69 10.69
CA LEU A 305 8.61 14.10 11.17
C LEU A 305 8.29 15.54 10.74
N HIS A 306 7.23 15.71 9.96
CA HIS A 306 6.89 17.01 9.37
C HIS A 306 6.11 17.92 10.33
N GLY A 307 6.45 19.21 10.32
CA GLY A 307 5.85 20.25 11.17
C GLY A 307 4.31 20.32 11.16
N PRO A 308 3.64 20.23 9.99
CA PRO A 308 2.16 20.26 9.93
C PRO A 308 1.46 19.17 10.75
N ILE A 309 2.12 18.02 10.99
CA ILE A 309 1.56 16.92 11.78
C ILE A 309 2.14 16.89 13.20
N TRP A 310 3.43 17.20 13.36
CA TRP A 310 4.18 16.95 14.60
C TRP A 310 4.67 18.21 15.33
N GLY A 311 4.53 19.38 14.71
CA GLY A 311 5.31 20.58 15.02
C GLY A 311 4.99 21.25 16.36
N THR A 312 3.84 20.98 16.98
CA THR A 312 3.47 21.55 18.28
C THR A 312 3.17 20.46 19.30
N PRO A 313 3.46 20.68 20.60
CA PRO A 313 3.10 19.72 21.66
C PRO A 313 1.62 19.35 21.67
N ALA A 314 0.73 20.26 21.27
CA ALA A 314 -0.71 19.99 21.19
C ALA A 314 -1.07 18.99 20.08
N LEU A 315 -0.51 19.14 18.87
CA LEU A 315 -0.70 18.18 17.77
C LEU A 315 -0.21 16.79 18.16
N ARG A 316 0.97 16.79 18.75
CA ARG A 316 1.66 15.61 19.24
C ARG A 316 0.84 14.92 20.33
N LYS A 317 0.31 15.68 21.30
CA LYS A 317 -0.62 15.23 22.36
C LYS A 317 -1.82 14.49 21.78
N HIS A 318 -2.48 15.15 20.85
CA HIS A 318 -3.63 14.58 20.16
C HIS A 318 -3.26 13.26 19.47
N ILE A 319 -2.13 13.18 18.76
CA ILE A 319 -1.70 11.94 18.10
C ILE A 319 -1.48 10.81 19.10
N TRP A 320 -0.88 11.06 20.27
CA TRP A 320 -0.69 9.99 21.26
C TRP A 320 -2.00 9.50 21.91
N GLU A 321 -3.06 10.29 21.87
CA GLU A 321 -4.40 9.92 22.33
C GLU A 321 -5.22 9.25 21.21
N TYR A 322 -5.14 9.79 20.00
CA TYR A 322 -5.84 9.31 18.82
C TYR A 322 -5.24 8.01 18.26
N CYS A 323 -3.93 7.96 18.09
CA CYS A 323 -3.19 6.87 17.47
C CYS A 323 -1.97 6.49 18.33
N PRO A 324 -2.19 5.98 19.55
CA PRO A 324 -1.11 5.63 20.47
C PRO A 324 -0.11 4.63 19.86
N GLU A 325 -0.53 3.85 18.87
CA GLU A 325 0.25 2.80 18.22
C GLU A 325 1.34 3.35 17.29
N VAL A 326 1.26 4.62 16.89
CA VAL A 326 2.32 5.29 16.12
C VAL A 326 3.67 5.25 16.85
N LYS A 327 3.64 5.11 18.18
CA LYS A 327 4.83 4.91 19.01
C LYS A 327 5.66 3.69 18.58
N ILE A 328 5.06 2.67 17.96
CA ILE A 328 5.76 1.49 17.44
C ILE A 328 6.70 1.86 16.28
N THR A 329 6.32 2.86 15.48
CA THR A 329 7.07 3.27 14.28
C THR A 329 8.06 4.40 14.54
N LEU A 330 8.06 4.99 15.74
CA LEU A 330 9.01 6.00 16.14
C LEU A 330 10.29 5.37 16.69
N ALA A 331 11.43 6.06 16.52
CA ALA A 331 12.72 5.70 17.10
C ALA A 331 12.72 5.90 18.63
N MET A 332 11.99 5.03 19.34
CA MET A 332 11.95 4.96 20.80
C MET A 332 12.66 3.70 21.29
N ASP A 333 13.19 3.73 22.51
CA ASP A 333 13.77 2.53 23.12
C ASP A 333 12.69 1.47 23.41
N ALA A 334 12.56 0.51 22.50
CA ALA A 334 11.64 -0.61 22.63
C ALA A 334 12.19 -1.77 23.49
N ALA A 335 13.47 -1.71 23.92
CA ALA A 335 14.13 -2.80 24.65
C ALA A 335 13.41 -3.20 25.94
N LYS A 336 12.76 -2.22 26.58
CA LYS A 336 11.97 -2.44 27.80
C LYS A 336 10.66 -3.18 27.55
N TYR A 337 10.11 -3.12 26.34
CA TYR A 337 8.76 -3.60 26.01
C TYR A 337 8.76 -4.83 25.10
N VAL A 338 9.88 -5.11 24.42
CA VAL A 338 10.05 -6.27 23.54
C VAL A 338 11.18 -7.15 24.08
N PRO A 339 10.96 -8.46 24.33
CA PRO A 339 12.00 -9.36 24.80
C PRO A 339 13.20 -9.38 23.85
N GLY A 340 14.38 -9.00 24.33
CA GLY A 340 15.64 -9.02 23.56
C GLY A 340 16.64 -7.99 24.04
N ASN A 341 17.88 -8.09 23.56
CA ASN A 341 18.91 -7.06 23.74
C ASN A 341 18.86 -6.15 22.52
N CYS A 342 18.05 -5.08 22.52
CA CYS A 342 18.33 -3.95 21.64
C CYS A 342 19.73 -3.45 22.02
N ASN A 343 20.60 -3.22 21.03
CA ASN A 343 22.02 -2.94 21.24
C ASN A 343 22.25 -2.02 22.47
N ALA A 344 22.91 -2.55 23.51
CA ALA A 344 23.15 -1.83 24.75
C ALA A 344 24.01 -0.57 24.56
N ASN A 345 24.72 -0.47 23.43
CA ASN A 345 25.49 0.70 23.03
C ASN A 345 24.98 1.20 21.68
N TRP A 346 24.36 2.37 21.67
CA TRP A 346 24.00 3.10 20.46
C TRP A 346 25.26 3.78 19.91
N LYS A 347 25.78 3.35 18.75
CA LYS A 347 26.76 4.16 18.03
C LYS A 347 26.02 5.31 17.36
N ARG A 348 26.19 6.54 17.88
CA ARG A 348 25.99 7.76 17.09
C ARG A 348 26.90 7.66 15.87
N GLY A 349 26.32 7.72 14.68
CA GLY A 349 27.07 7.52 13.44
C GLY A 349 26.33 8.11 12.25
N LEU A 350 26.13 9.42 12.25
CA LEU A 350 26.23 10.19 11.01
C LEU A 350 27.62 10.82 11.02
N GLU A 351 28.64 10.00 10.76
CA GLU A 351 29.85 10.55 10.14
C GLU A 351 29.41 11.01 8.74
N SER A 352 29.23 12.31 8.62
CA SER A 352 29.19 13.04 7.36
C SER A 352 30.34 12.56 6.49
N THR A 353 30.05 11.74 5.48
CA THR A 353 31.01 11.54 4.39
C THR A 353 31.00 12.83 3.58
N GLU A 354 32.16 13.46 3.56
CA GLU A 354 32.47 14.77 2.99
C GLU A 354 31.93 14.93 1.56
N SER A 355 31.15 16.00 1.34
CA SER A 355 31.20 16.74 0.08
C SER A 355 31.00 18.23 0.37
N GLU A 356 32.06 18.97 0.05
CA GLU A 356 32.26 20.40 0.23
C GLU A 356 31.07 21.29 -0.18
N ALA A 357 30.60 22.12 0.74
CA ALA A 357 30.28 23.55 0.54
C ALA A 357 29.65 24.09 1.83
N GLY A 358 30.34 25.05 2.45
CA GLY A 358 30.05 25.55 3.79
C GLY A 358 28.72 26.28 3.96
N ALA A 359 28.13 26.08 5.14
CA ALA A 359 27.38 27.08 5.89
C ALA A 359 27.37 26.61 7.35
N GLU A 360 28.04 27.36 8.22
CA GLU A 360 27.94 27.21 9.67
C GLU A 360 26.50 27.55 10.11
N ILE A 361 25.83 26.61 10.76
CA ILE A 361 24.69 26.89 11.63
C ILE A 361 25.06 26.36 13.00
N ASP A 362 25.48 27.30 13.83
CA ASP A 362 25.84 27.14 15.23
C ASP A 362 24.55 26.90 16.04
N SER A 363 24.34 25.65 16.48
CA SER A 363 23.37 25.32 17.54
C SER A 363 23.78 24.03 18.24
N GLU A 364 24.97 24.05 18.85
CA GLU A 364 25.37 23.05 19.83
C GLU A 364 24.53 23.21 21.09
N VAL A 365 23.50 22.37 21.21
CA VAL A 365 23.04 21.92 22.53
C VAL A 365 23.59 20.51 22.69
N GLU A 366 24.79 20.42 23.23
CA GLU A 366 25.36 19.13 23.65
C GLU A 366 24.50 18.55 24.77
N ALA A 367 24.01 17.33 24.56
CA ALA A 367 23.42 16.54 25.64
C ALA A 367 24.52 16.20 26.65
N ASP A 368 24.25 16.47 27.92
CA ASP A 368 25.11 16.13 29.06
C ASP A 368 25.50 14.64 28.97
N GLU A 369 26.79 14.31 29.15
CA GLU A 369 27.30 12.95 28.96
C GLU A 369 26.66 11.92 29.92
N ASP A 370 26.04 12.40 31.00
CA ASP A 370 25.28 11.61 31.98
C ASP A 370 23.79 11.33 31.56
N GLU A 371 23.24 12.02 30.56
CA GLU A 371 21.87 11.80 30.03
C GLU A 371 21.82 10.80 28.85
N ALA A 372 22.97 10.37 28.35
CA ALA A 372 23.09 9.48 27.18
C ALA A 372 22.56 8.05 27.41
N ASP A 373 22.37 7.66 28.68
CA ASP A 373 21.81 6.37 29.13
C ASP A 373 20.34 6.47 29.58
N SER A 374 19.69 7.62 29.39
CA SER A 374 18.30 7.84 29.81
C SER A 374 17.28 7.18 28.87
N GLN A 375 16.14 6.73 29.44
CA GLN A 375 14.98 6.15 28.72
C GLN A 375 14.45 7.06 27.58
N TYR A 376 14.79 8.34 27.63
CA TYR A 376 14.42 9.36 26.67
C TYR A 376 15.66 10.19 26.32
N PRO A 377 16.44 9.81 25.29
CA PRO A 377 17.75 10.42 25.01
C PRO A 377 17.72 11.91 24.63
N PHE A 378 16.52 12.48 24.50
CA PHE A 378 16.28 13.90 24.25
C PHE A 378 15.47 14.57 25.37
N GLY A 379 15.32 13.87 26.50
CA GLY A 379 14.50 14.24 27.64
C GLY A 379 13.01 13.93 27.46
N THR A 380 12.22 14.33 28.44
CA THR A 380 10.77 14.25 28.42
C THR A 380 10.14 15.63 28.38
N GLU A 381 8.97 15.74 27.77
CA GLU A 381 8.13 16.91 27.87
C GLU A 381 6.94 16.61 28.77
N VAL A 382 6.66 17.50 29.73
CA VAL A 382 5.47 17.39 30.57
C VAL A 382 4.35 18.14 29.90
N ILE A 383 3.35 17.40 29.42
CA ILE A 383 2.13 17.94 28.83
C ILE A 383 1.00 17.63 29.80
N GLU A 384 0.45 18.69 30.42
CA GLU A 384 -0.65 18.60 31.40
C GLU A 384 -0.37 17.62 32.56
N GLY A 385 0.85 17.64 33.09
CA GLY A 385 1.24 16.80 34.23
C GLY A 385 1.49 15.33 33.88
N ARG A 386 1.44 14.96 32.59
CA ARG A 386 1.87 13.65 32.08
C ARG A 386 3.19 13.80 31.32
N GLU A 387 4.07 12.85 31.55
CA GLU A 387 5.40 12.82 30.95
C GLU A 387 5.37 12.10 29.60
N TYR A 388 5.84 12.77 28.55
CA TYR A 388 5.92 12.25 27.19
C TYR A 388 7.37 12.28 26.68
N PRO A 389 7.76 11.35 25.79
CA PRO A 389 9.06 11.41 25.13
C PRO A 389 9.20 12.70 24.32
N LYS A 390 10.28 13.46 24.56
CA LYS A 390 10.62 14.58 23.70
C LYS A 390 11.21 14.06 22.39
N LEU A 391 10.80 14.65 21.28
CA LEU A 391 11.35 14.32 19.96
C LEU A 391 12.79 14.86 19.81
N PRO A 392 13.67 14.19 19.03
CA PRO A 392 15.03 14.64 18.74
C PRO A 392 15.16 16.13 18.35
N PRO A 393 16.16 16.90 18.84
CA PRO A 393 16.39 18.30 18.49
C PRO A 393 16.65 18.55 17.00
N SER A 394 17.18 17.56 16.28
CA SER A 394 17.35 17.61 14.82
C SER A 394 16.04 17.53 14.04
N LEU A 395 14.92 17.24 14.72
CA LEU A 395 13.57 17.36 14.16
C LEU A 395 13.12 18.82 14.28
N MET A 396 13.65 19.65 13.39
CA MET A 396 13.08 20.98 13.19
C MET A 396 11.79 20.85 12.40
N ALA A 397 10.73 21.51 12.87
CA ALA A 397 9.63 21.86 11.99
C ALA A 397 10.23 22.70 10.85
N TRP A 398 10.11 22.20 9.62
CA TRP A 398 10.53 22.97 8.45
C TRP A 398 9.59 24.15 8.22
#